data_AF-A0A2V7V2E8-F1
#
_entry.id   AF-A0A2V7V2E8-F1
#
_cell.length_a   1.000
_cell.length_b   1.000
_cell.length_c   1.000
_cell.angle_alpha   90.00
_cell.angle_beta   90.00
_cell.angle_gamma   90.00
#
_symmetry.space_group_name_H-M   'P 1'
#
loop_
_entity.id
_entity.type
_entity.pdbx_description
1 polymer ?
#
loop_
_entity_poly.entity_id
_entity_poly.type
_entity_poly.pdbx_seq_one_letter_code
_entity_poly.pdbx_strand_id
1 'polypeptide(L)'
;YRFNGYGYFWGMTAGIAAALAMPVIAPALHPLQGFPVIFGLSLAASIAGSLLTAPEPDHVLERFYRQVRPWGLWGRVRDAVLAADPSFRPNRGAGGDAFNVVVAVAWQMTLVTIPLYMVVRDMKGLGISALILLVTSWVLKRSWYDKLEAQ
;
A
#
# COMPACT_ATOMS: atom_id res chain seq x y z
N TYR A 1 -14.53 -6.97 -5.27
CA TYR A 1 -15.37 -6.06 -6.06
C TYR A 1 -16.40 -5.29 -5.22
N ARG A 2 -16.73 -5.71 -3.98
CA ARG A 2 -17.64 -4.94 -3.11
C ARG A 2 -16.98 -3.76 -2.38
N PHE A 3 -15.67 -3.78 -2.21
CA PHE A 3 -14.95 -2.66 -1.59
C PHE A 3 -15.00 -1.44 -2.52
N ASN A 4 -15.47 -0.31 -2.01
CA ASN A 4 -15.70 0.92 -2.78
C ASN A 4 -15.12 2.14 -2.03
N GLY A 5 -15.25 3.33 -2.61
CA GLY A 5 -14.73 4.57 -2.02
C GLY A 5 -15.32 4.91 -0.64
N TYR A 6 -16.59 4.58 -0.39
CA TYR A 6 -17.24 4.80 0.90
C TYR A 6 -16.68 3.92 2.00
N GLY A 7 -16.39 2.64 1.69
CA GLY A 7 -15.70 1.75 2.61
C GLY A 7 -14.34 2.30 3.01
N TYR A 8 -13.53 2.72 2.03
CA TYR A 8 -12.24 3.36 2.30
C TYR A 8 -12.39 4.60 3.22
N PHE A 9 -13.34 5.48 2.91
CA PHE A 9 -13.60 6.69 3.69
C PHE A 9 -13.95 6.40 5.16
N TRP A 10 -14.95 5.53 5.40
CA TRP A 10 -15.39 5.21 6.76
C TRP A 10 -14.34 4.45 7.54
N GLY A 11 -13.58 3.57 6.87
CA GLY A 11 -12.44 2.89 7.43
C GLY A 11 -11.35 3.82 7.95
N MET A 12 -10.93 4.76 7.11
CA MET A 12 -9.91 5.74 7.46
C MET A 12 -10.38 6.66 8.58
N THR A 13 -11.62 7.17 8.49
CA THR A 13 -12.21 8.04 9.49
C THR A 13 -12.31 7.36 10.86
N ALA A 14 -12.83 6.13 10.90
CA ALA A 14 -12.93 5.35 12.13
C ALA A 14 -11.55 5.02 12.72
N GLY A 15 -10.57 4.68 11.88
CA GLY A 15 -9.20 4.40 12.32
C GLY A 15 -8.52 5.63 12.94
N ILE A 16 -8.64 6.80 12.30
CA ILE A 16 -8.11 8.06 12.83
C ILE A 16 -8.81 8.43 14.13
N ALA A 17 -10.15 8.37 14.17
CA ALA A 17 -10.92 8.69 15.37
C ALA A 17 -10.55 7.77 16.55
N ALA A 18 -10.43 6.45 16.30
CA ALA A 18 -10.02 5.48 17.31
C ALA A 18 -8.58 5.74 17.79
N ALA A 19 -7.64 6.07 16.89
CA ALA A 19 -6.27 6.40 17.25
C ALA A 19 -6.16 7.68 18.10
N LEU A 20 -7.00 8.69 17.83
CA LEU A 20 -7.06 9.93 18.61
C LEU A 20 -7.75 9.71 19.97
N ALA A 21 -8.73 8.81 20.06
CA ALA A 21 -9.45 8.52 21.29
C ALA A 21 -8.67 7.59 22.24
N MET A 22 -7.82 6.70 21.70
CA MET A 22 -7.12 5.67 22.48
C MET A 22 -6.29 6.23 23.65
N PRO A 23 -5.50 7.31 23.51
CA PRO A 23 -4.75 7.89 24.62
C PRO A 23 -5.63 8.46 25.74
N VAL A 24 -6.87 8.87 25.43
CA VAL A 24 -7.81 9.43 26.41
C VAL A 24 -8.56 8.31 27.14
N ILE A 25 -8.99 7.28 26.41
CA ILE A 25 -9.78 6.17 26.96
C ILE A 25 -8.89 5.20 27.74
N ALA A 26 -7.67 4.95 27.25
CA ALA A 26 -6.75 3.98 27.84
C ALA A 26 -5.31 4.54 27.88
N PRO A 27 -5.05 5.57 28.71
CA PRO A 27 -3.75 6.25 28.77
C PRO A 27 -2.59 5.35 29.22
N ALA A 28 -2.89 4.27 29.94
CA ALA A 28 -1.90 3.31 30.39
C ALA A 28 -1.54 2.24 29.34
N LEU A 29 -2.29 2.15 28.23
CA LEU A 29 -1.99 1.19 27.17
C LEU A 29 -0.86 1.69 26.30
N HIS A 30 0.11 0.81 26.05
CA HIS A 30 1.16 1.10 25.09
C HIS A 30 0.54 1.26 23.69
N PRO A 31 0.94 2.26 22.88
CA PRO A 31 0.34 2.49 21.55
C PRO A 31 0.33 1.26 20.64
N LEU A 32 1.39 0.44 20.68
CA LEU A 32 1.47 -0.81 19.91
C LEU A 32 0.43 -1.85 20.33
N GLN A 33 0.01 -1.85 21.60
CA GLN A 33 -1.03 -2.75 22.09
C GLN A 33 -2.44 -2.25 21.72
N GLY A 34 -2.61 -0.94 21.54
CA GLY A 34 -3.86 -0.35 21.04
C GLY A 34 -4.07 -0.59 19.54
N PHE A 35 -2.99 -0.82 18.78
CA PHE A 35 -3.05 -0.97 17.32
C PHE A 35 -4.01 -2.08 16.84
N PRO A 36 -4.00 -3.32 17.37
CA PRO A 36 -4.97 -4.35 16.96
C PRO A 36 -6.43 -3.93 17.10
N VAL A 37 -6.77 -3.16 18.15
CA VAL A 37 -8.12 -2.65 18.38
C VAL A 37 -8.48 -1.58 17.34
N ILE A 38 -7.59 -0.61 17.13
CA ILE A 38 -7.77 0.46 16.13
C ILE A 38 -7.92 -0.16 14.73
N PHE A 39 -7.06 -1.12 14.40
CA PHE A 39 -7.11 -1.85 13.14
C PHE A 39 -8.42 -2.61 12.97
N GLY A 40 -8.87 -3.33 14.01
CA GLY A 40 -10.14 -4.04 13.99
C GLY A 40 -11.34 -3.12 13.76
N LEU A 41 -11.38 -1.96 14.42
CA LEU A 41 -12.43 -0.95 14.25
C LEU A 41 -12.41 -0.33 12.85
N SER A 42 -11.23 0.05 12.37
CA SER A 42 -11.05 0.60 11.02
C SER A 42 -11.47 -0.41 9.95
N LEU A 43 -11.07 -1.68 10.09
CA LEU A 43 -11.44 -2.74 9.16
C LEU A 43 -12.95 -3.00 9.17
N ALA A 44 -13.56 -3.09 10.36
CA ALA A 44 -15.01 -3.27 10.50
C ALA A 44 -15.79 -2.12 9.87
N ALA A 45 -15.38 -0.87 10.11
CA ALA A 45 -15.98 0.31 9.48
C ALA A 45 -15.78 0.30 7.96
N SER A 46 -14.63 -0.16 7.46
CA SER A 46 -14.39 -0.25 6.02
C SER A 46 -15.29 -1.27 5.34
N ILE A 47 -15.46 -2.43 5.96
CA ILE A 47 -16.33 -3.51 5.47
C ILE A 47 -17.80 -3.07 5.56
N ALA A 48 -18.23 -2.53 6.71
CA ALA A 48 -19.59 -2.05 6.91
C ALA A 48 -19.93 -0.94 5.91
N GLY A 49 -19.05 0.07 5.76
CA GLY A 49 -19.21 1.14 4.78
C GLY A 49 -19.34 0.59 3.36
N SER A 50 -18.50 -0.37 2.97
CA SER A 50 -18.57 -1.00 1.64
C SER A 50 -19.86 -1.77 1.39
N LEU A 51 -20.40 -2.43 2.43
CA LEU A 51 -21.58 -3.29 2.31
C LEU A 51 -22.90 -2.51 2.41
N LEU A 52 -22.92 -1.44 3.21
CA LEU A 52 -24.10 -0.59 3.43
C LEU A 52 -24.32 0.43 2.32
N THR A 53 -23.30 0.71 1.50
CA THR A 53 -23.45 1.60 0.34
C THR A 53 -23.65 0.83 -0.96
N ALA A 54 -24.14 1.55 -1.97
CA ALA A 54 -24.32 0.99 -3.30
C ALA A 54 -22.99 0.47 -3.88
N PRO A 55 -23.01 -0.64 -4.64
CA PRO A 55 -21.85 -1.07 -5.43
C PRO A 55 -21.41 0.02 -6.41
N GLU A 56 -20.11 0.08 -6.68
CA GLU A 56 -19.57 0.99 -7.69
C GLU A 56 -20.07 0.59 -9.09
N PRO A 57 -20.46 1.54 -9.96
CA PRO A 57 -20.91 1.23 -11.31
C PRO A 57 -19.82 0.57 -12.16
N ASP A 58 -20.21 -0.38 -13.02
CA ASP A 58 -19.27 -1.15 -13.85
C ASP A 58 -18.41 -0.23 -14.75
N HIS A 59 -18.97 0.83 -15.32
CA HIS A 59 -18.22 1.76 -16.17
C HIS A 59 -17.09 2.50 -15.42
N VAL A 60 -17.25 2.75 -14.11
CA VAL A 60 -16.19 3.34 -13.27
C VAL A 60 -15.07 2.32 -13.06
N LEU A 61 -15.42 1.07 -12.78
CA LEU A 61 -14.47 -0.02 -12.59
C LEU A 61 -13.69 -0.32 -13.88
N GLU A 62 -14.36 -0.33 -15.03
CA GLU A 62 -13.72 -0.51 -16.34
C GLU A 62 -12.77 0.64 -16.68
N ARG A 63 -13.20 1.90 -16.46
CA ARG A 63 -12.34 3.07 -16.64
C ARG A 63 -11.11 3.02 -15.74
N PHE A 64 -11.29 2.68 -14.47
CA PHE A 64 -10.20 2.50 -13.51
C PHE A 64 -9.23 1.41 -13.97
N TYR A 65 -9.76 0.24 -14.39
CA TYR A 65 -8.94 -0.88 -14.84
C TYR A 65 -8.11 -0.55 -16.08
N ARG A 66 -8.69 0.17 -17.05
CA ARG A 66 -7.98 0.61 -18.26
C ARG A 66 -6.86 1.61 -17.95
N GLN A 67 -7.10 2.54 -17.02
CA GLN A 67 -6.17 3.60 -16.68
C GLN A 67 -5.02 3.12 -15.80
N VAL A 68 -5.34 2.40 -14.71
CA VAL A 68 -4.36 2.01 -13.70
C VAL A 68 -3.67 0.69 -14.04
N ARG A 69 -4.30 -0.15 -14.87
CA ARG A 69 -3.83 -1.50 -15.22
C ARG A 69 -3.37 -2.29 -13.98
N PRO A 70 -4.25 -2.42 -12.96
CA PRO A 70 -3.89 -3.09 -11.74
C PRO A 70 -3.64 -4.58 -12.01
N TRP A 71 -2.62 -5.13 -11.36
CA TRP A 71 -2.40 -6.57 -11.33
C TRP A 71 -3.34 -7.24 -10.30
N GLY A 72 -3.54 -8.56 -10.41
CA GLY A 72 -4.35 -9.35 -9.49
C GLY A 72 -5.62 -9.95 -10.10
N LEU A 73 -6.58 -10.32 -9.24
CA LEU A 73 -7.77 -11.12 -9.57
C LEU A 73 -8.96 -10.24 -10.01
N TRP A 74 -8.86 -9.61 -11.18
CA TRP A 74 -9.89 -8.70 -11.70
C TRP A 74 -11.00 -9.35 -12.56
N GLY A 75 -10.89 -10.65 -12.84
CA GLY A 75 -11.93 -11.51 -13.45
C GLY A 75 -12.91 -10.79 -14.39
N ARG A 76 -14.15 -10.57 -13.91
CA ARG A 76 -15.26 -9.97 -14.68
C ARG A 76 -14.94 -8.61 -15.30
N VAL A 77 -14.25 -7.72 -14.57
CA VAL A 77 -13.93 -6.36 -15.05
C VAL A 77 -12.88 -6.43 -16.16
N ARG A 78 -11.88 -7.30 -16.01
CA ARG A 78 -10.89 -7.55 -17.06
C ARG A 78 -11.55 -8.08 -18.32
N ASP A 79 -12.43 -9.07 -18.17
CA ASP A 79 -13.07 -9.72 -19.31
C ASP A 79 -14.02 -8.75 -20.04
N ALA A 80 -14.73 -7.89 -19.30
CA ALA A 80 -15.53 -6.80 -19.87
C ALA A 80 -14.67 -5.79 -20.66
N VAL A 81 -13.52 -5.39 -20.11
CA VAL A 81 -12.58 -4.48 -20.79
C VAL A 81 -12.02 -5.11 -22.06
N LEU A 82 -11.64 -6.40 -22.04
CA LEU A 82 -11.12 -7.12 -23.20
C LEU A 82 -12.18 -7.35 -24.28
N ALA A 83 -13.44 -7.57 -23.90
CA ALA A 83 -14.54 -7.67 -24.85
C ALA A 83 -14.77 -6.33 -25.58
N ALA A 84 -14.64 -5.22 -24.87
CA ALA A 84 -14.80 -3.88 -25.45
C ALA A 84 -13.55 -3.35 -26.18
N ASP A 85 -12.36 -3.84 -25.83
CA ASP A 85 -11.10 -3.52 -26.50
C ASP A 85 -10.16 -4.75 -26.55
N PRO A 86 -10.23 -5.56 -27.63
CA PRO A 86 -9.38 -6.74 -27.79
C PRO A 86 -7.89 -6.44 -27.90
N SER A 87 -7.49 -5.19 -28.17
CA SER A 87 -6.09 -4.78 -28.26
C SER A 87 -5.47 -4.51 -26.89
N PHE A 88 -6.31 -4.34 -25.86
CA PHE A 88 -5.87 -4.06 -24.50
C PHE A 88 -5.03 -5.21 -23.93
N ARG A 89 -3.86 -4.87 -23.39
CA ARG A 89 -2.96 -5.84 -22.74
C ARG A 89 -3.01 -5.69 -21.21
N PRO A 90 -3.55 -6.67 -20.47
CA PRO A 90 -3.54 -6.65 -19.01
C PRO A 90 -2.11 -6.63 -18.45
N ASN A 91 -1.91 -5.93 -17.34
CA ASN A 91 -0.63 -5.92 -16.64
C ASN A 91 -0.36 -7.29 -15.99
N ARG A 92 0.78 -7.91 -16.36
CA ARG A 92 1.28 -9.18 -15.77
C ARG A 92 2.51 -8.98 -14.89
N GLY A 93 2.89 -7.73 -14.61
CA GLY A 93 4.09 -7.33 -13.88
C GLY A 93 4.08 -7.56 -12.37
N ALA A 94 3.09 -8.29 -11.83
CA ALA A 94 2.91 -8.48 -10.38
C ALA A 94 4.18 -8.92 -9.65
N GLY A 95 4.97 -9.82 -10.25
CA GLY A 95 6.24 -10.29 -9.67
C GLY A 95 7.32 -9.21 -9.63
N GLY A 96 7.42 -8.40 -10.67
CA GLY A 96 8.35 -7.26 -10.72
C GLY A 96 7.96 -6.16 -9.72
N ASP A 97 6.66 -5.87 -9.64
CA ASP A 97 6.13 -4.90 -8.69
C ASP A 97 6.33 -5.36 -7.24
N ALA A 98 6.07 -6.64 -6.94
CA ALA A 98 6.32 -7.22 -5.62
C ALA A 98 7.81 -7.19 -5.24
N PHE A 99 8.71 -7.51 -6.17
CA PHE A 99 10.15 -7.39 -5.95
C PHE A 99 10.55 -5.94 -5.62
N ASN A 100 10.06 -4.98 -6.41
CA ASN A 100 10.32 -3.56 -6.18
C ASN A 100 9.80 -3.11 -4.80
N VAL A 101 8.62 -3.58 -4.37
CA VAL A 101 8.08 -3.28 -3.03
C VAL A 101 8.99 -3.83 -1.93
N VAL A 102 9.46 -5.08 -2.02
CA VAL A 102 10.36 -5.66 -1.01
C VAL A 102 11.67 -4.89 -0.92
N VAL A 103 12.26 -4.54 -2.07
CA VAL A 103 13.48 -3.72 -2.11
C VAL A 103 13.22 -2.33 -1.54
N ALA A 104 12.07 -1.71 -1.83
CA ALA A 104 11.67 -0.42 -1.29
C ALA A 104 11.46 -0.45 0.23
N VAL A 105 10.92 -1.54 0.79
CA VAL A 105 10.83 -1.71 2.25
C VAL A 105 12.22 -1.76 2.87
N ALA A 106 13.15 -2.56 2.31
CA ALA A 106 14.53 -2.60 2.81
C ALA A 106 15.23 -1.24 2.69
N TRP A 107 15.04 -0.54 1.56
CA TRP A 107 15.53 0.82 1.34
C TRP A 107 14.96 1.79 2.39
N GLN A 108 13.65 1.78 2.63
CA GLN A 108 12.99 2.68 3.57
C GLN A 108 13.43 2.41 5.03
N MET A 109 13.64 1.13 5.39
CA MET A 109 14.18 0.79 6.71
C MET A 109 15.56 1.40 6.95
N THR A 110 16.40 1.52 5.92
CA THR A 110 17.72 2.14 6.08
C THR A 110 17.65 3.63 6.45
N LEU A 111 16.61 4.34 6.01
CA LEU A 111 16.39 5.74 6.40
C LEU A 111 16.12 5.92 7.90
N VAL A 112 15.62 4.86 8.56
CA VAL A 112 15.41 4.83 10.01
C VAL A 112 16.66 4.31 10.73
N THR A 113 17.32 3.26 10.22
CA THR A 113 18.46 2.66 10.90
C THR A 113 19.73 3.50 10.84
N ILE A 114 19.97 4.25 9.75
CA ILE A 114 21.14 5.13 9.63
C ILE A 114 21.19 6.17 10.75
N PRO A 115 20.16 7.02 10.98
CA PRO A 115 20.22 7.99 12.07
C PRO A 115 20.27 7.31 13.44
N LEU A 116 19.63 6.15 13.61
CA LEU A 116 19.72 5.38 14.85
C LEU A 116 21.15 4.92 15.16
N TYR A 117 21.85 4.33 14.17
CA TYR A 117 23.24 3.88 14.34
C TYR A 117 24.21 5.04 14.50
N MET A 118 23.94 6.20 13.88
CA MET A 118 24.70 7.43 14.15
C MET A 118 24.61 7.84 15.62
N VAL A 119 23.40 7.82 16.20
CA VAL A 119 23.17 8.19 17.61
C VAL A 119 23.86 7.21 18.56
N VAL A 120 23.76 5.91 18.31
CA VAL A 120 24.39 4.85 19.13
C VAL A 120 25.90 4.72 18.86
N ARG A 121 26.43 5.48 17.88
CA ARG A 121 27.84 5.46 17.43
C ARG A 121 28.31 4.09 16.93
N ASP A 122 27.41 3.26 16.40
CA ASP A 122 27.78 2.01 15.76
C ASP A 122 28.18 2.24 14.30
N MET A 123 29.49 2.43 14.08
CA MET A 123 30.04 2.70 12.75
C MET A 123 29.91 1.51 11.79
N LYS A 124 29.87 0.27 12.30
CA LYS A 124 29.69 -0.93 11.46
C LYS A 124 28.26 -0.99 10.96
N GLY A 125 27.27 -0.85 11.86
CA GLY A 125 25.85 -0.81 11.51
C GLY A 125 25.52 0.33 10.55
N LEU A 126 26.13 1.51 10.76
CA LEU A 126 26.01 2.66 9.86
C LEU A 126 26.54 2.34 8.47
N GLY A 127 27.77 1.81 8.37
CA GLY A 127 28.39 1.46 7.09
C GLY A 127 27.57 0.43 6.30
N ILE A 128 27.07 -0.61 6.97
CA ILE A 128 26.19 -1.62 6.35
C ILE A 128 24.89 -1.00 5.87
N SER A 129 24.23 -0.17 6.69
CA SER A 129 22.96 0.46 6.32
C SER A 129 23.13 1.44 5.15
N ALA A 130 24.21 2.21 5.12
CA ALA A 130 24.55 3.09 4.01
C ALA A 130 24.81 2.30 2.71
N LEU A 131 25.52 1.17 2.80
CA LEU A 131 25.74 0.30 1.64
C LEU A 131 24.41 -0.27 1.12
N ILE A 132 23.55 -0.78 2.00
CA ILE A 132 22.22 -1.29 1.62
C ILE A 132 21.41 -0.18 0.96
N LEU A 133 21.39 1.04 1.51
CA LEU A 133 20.70 2.18 0.92
C LEU A 133 21.18 2.44 -0.52
N LEU A 134 22.49 2.49 -0.75
CA LEU A 134 23.06 2.74 -2.07
C LEU A 134 22.72 1.63 -3.07
N VAL A 135 22.88 0.37 -2.67
CA VAL A 135 22.58 -0.79 -3.52
C VAL A 135 21.09 -0.84 -3.87
N THR A 136 20.22 -0.72 -2.87
CA THR A 136 18.76 -0.76 -3.09
C THR A 136 18.27 0.46 -3.90
N SER A 137 18.87 1.64 -3.72
CA SER A 137 18.59 2.82 -4.56
C SER A 137 18.94 2.55 -6.03
N TRP A 138 20.10 1.95 -6.29
CA TRP A 138 20.52 1.60 -7.64
C TRP A 138 19.62 0.53 -8.27
N VAL A 139 19.23 -0.50 -7.49
CA VAL A 139 18.28 -1.53 -7.94
C VAL A 139 16.95 -0.89 -8.32
N LEU A 140 16.34 -0.11 -7.42
CA LEU A 140 15.05 0.56 -7.66
C LEU A 140 15.11 1.55 -8.82
N LYS A 141 16.23 2.26 -8.99
CA LYS A 141 16.42 3.14 -10.14
C LYS A 141 16.24 2.36 -11.44
N ARG A 142 16.91 1.23 -11.60
CA ARG A 142 16.84 0.43 -12.84
C ARG A 142 15.57 -0.41 -12.96
N SER A 143 15.09 -0.97 -11.86
CA SER A 143 13.97 -1.91 -11.88
C SER A 143 12.61 -1.23 -11.92
N TRP A 144 12.52 0.01 -11.43
CA TRP A 144 11.28 0.78 -11.29
C TRP A 144 11.37 2.18 -11.92
N TYR A 145 12.27 3.06 -11.45
CA TYR A 145 12.28 4.48 -11.84
C TYR A 145 12.48 4.67 -13.35
N ASP A 146 13.51 4.05 -13.93
CA ASP A 146 13.83 4.19 -15.36
C ASP A 146 12.73 3.57 -16.25
N LYS A 147 11.88 2.68 -15.71
CA LYS A 147 10.76 2.06 -16.43
C LYS A 147 9.48 2.86 -16.36
N LEU A 148 9.34 3.76 -15.38
CA LEU A 148 8.20 4.70 -15.29
C LEU A 148 8.24 5.71 -16.45
N GLU A 149 9.43 6.20 -16.80
CA GLU A 149 9.60 7.17 -17.90
C GLU A 149 9.42 6.53 -19.29
N ALA A 150 9.54 5.19 -19.37
CA ALA A 150 9.42 4.45 -20.62
C ALA A 150 7.98 3.94 -20.91
N GLN A 151 7.01 4.21 -20.04
CA GLN A 151 5.60 3.79 -20.14
C GLN A 151 4.67 4.96 -20.43
#